data_AF-A0A5D8ZFF1-F1
#
_entry.id   AF-A0A5D8ZFF1-F1
#
_cell.length_a   1.000
_cell.length_b   1.000
_cell.length_c   1.000
_cell.angle_alpha   90.00
_cell.angle_beta   90.00
_cell.angle_gamma   90.00
#
_symmetry.space_group_name_H-M   'P 1'
#
loop_
_entity.id
_entity.type
_entity.pdbx_description
1 polymer ?
#
loop_
_entity_poly.entity_id
_entity_poly.type
_entity_poly.pdbx_seq_one_letter_code
_entity_poly.pdbx_strand_id
1 'polypeptide(L)'
;MKGIFREDFSAKDFNRPEWKRIIKTLKNNIKRPAENILFIKWDRFSRNIEYAYQMLGILRSLNTKPFAIDQPIDFDVPESIVMLAVYLSIPEAENNRRGRNASDGMRRARKMGR
;
A
#
# COMPACT_ATOMS: atom_id res chain seq x y z
N MET A 1 16.76 3.47 11.37
CA MET A 1 16.67 4.89 10.94
C MET A 1 15.45 5.52 11.62
N LYS A 2 15.49 6.78 12.06
CA LYS A 2 14.27 7.52 12.47
C LYS A 2 14.07 8.68 11.50
N GLY A 3 12.94 8.70 10.80
CA GLY A 3 12.63 9.73 9.82
C GLY A 3 11.13 9.73 9.51
N ILE A 4 10.57 10.93 9.32
CA ILE A 4 9.20 11.11 8.86
C ILE A 4 9.26 11.34 7.36
N PHE A 5 8.53 10.53 6.59
CA PHE A 5 8.42 10.63 5.15
C PHE A 5 6.98 11.00 4.80
N ARG A 6 6.80 12.04 3.98
CA ARG A 6 5.47 12.52 3.55
C ARG A 6 5.45 12.57 2.03
N GLU A 7 4.39 12.05 1.43
CA GLU A 7 4.19 12.11 -0.01
C GLU A 7 2.70 12.18 -0.36
N ASP A 8 2.39 12.88 -1.45
CA ASP A 8 1.02 13.00 -2.00
C ASP A 8 0.77 12.07 -3.20
N PHE A 9 1.68 11.11 -3.45
CA PHE A 9 1.53 10.16 -4.54
C PHE A 9 0.42 9.15 -4.26
N SER A 10 -0.26 8.74 -5.33
CA SER A 10 -1.28 7.70 -5.25
C SER A 10 -0.66 6.37 -4.77
N ALA A 11 -1.26 5.75 -3.75
CA ALA A 11 -0.95 4.39 -3.33
C ALA A 11 -1.42 3.30 -4.34
N LYS A 12 -1.52 3.63 -5.64
CA LYS A 12 -1.86 2.67 -6.70
C LYS A 12 -0.69 1.71 -6.96
N ASP A 13 0.53 2.20 -6.82
CA ASP A 13 1.76 1.45 -6.96
C ASP A 13 2.84 2.01 -5.99
N PHE A 14 4.02 1.42 -6.02
CA PHE A 14 5.17 1.86 -5.23
C PHE A 14 6.16 2.70 -6.05
N ASN A 15 5.73 3.27 -7.19
CA ASN A 15 6.53 4.18 -8.00
C ASN A 15 6.51 5.61 -7.39
N ARG A 16 7.01 5.68 -6.16
CA ARG A 16 6.85 6.80 -5.24
C ARG A 16 8.22 7.34 -4.85
N PRO A 17 8.54 8.64 -5.05
CA PRO A 17 9.90 9.16 -4.85
C PRO A 17 10.44 8.90 -3.44
N GLU A 18 9.62 9.19 -2.43
CA GLU A 18 9.99 8.98 -1.03
C GLU A 18 10.09 7.49 -0.70
N TRP A 19 9.16 6.67 -1.21
CA TRP A 19 9.23 5.22 -1.04
C TRP A 19 10.51 4.62 -1.63
N LYS A 20 10.89 5.03 -2.85
CA LYS A 20 12.14 4.61 -3.49
C LYS A 20 13.36 4.99 -2.64
N ARG A 21 13.34 6.18 -2.03
CA ARG A 21 14.40 6.64 -1.12
C ARG A 21 14.47 5.78 0.15
N ILE A 22 13.33 5.41 0.72
CA ILE A 22 13.24 4.46 1.85
C ILE A 22 13.85 3.12 1.45
N ILE A 23 13.39 2.51 0.36
CA ILE A 23 13.88 1.20 -0.11
C ILE A 23 15.39 1.23 -0.40
N LYS A 24 15.90 2.30 -1.01
CA LYS A 24 17.34 2.47 -1.24
C LYS A 24 18.12 2.51 0.08
N THR A 25 17.60 3.22 1.08
CA THR A 25 18.22 3.30 2.40
C THR A 25 18.20 1.95 3.12
N LEU A 26 17.09 1.22 3.04
CA LEU A 26 16.95 -0.12 3.64
C LEU A 26 17.90 -1.13 3.00
N LYS A 27 18.03 -1.12 1.67
CA LYS A 27 18.99 -1.97 0.94
C LYS A 27 20.44 -1.77 1.41
N ASN A 28 20.83 -0.53 1.69
CA ASN A 28 22.18 -0.22 2.20
C ASN A 28 22.38 -0.65 3.66
N ASN A 29 21.29 -0.92 4.40
CA ASN A 29 21.29 -1.18 5.83
C ASN A 29 20.90 -2.62 6.19
N ILE A 30 20.88 -3.57 5.25
CA ILE A 30 20.45 -4.96 5.48
C ILE A 30 21.12 -5.65 6.69
N LYS A 31 22.37 -5.30 7.01
CA LYS A 31 23.12 -5.87 8.15
C LYS A 31 22.74 -5.27 9.50
N ARG A 32 21.88 -4.25 9.53
CA ARG A 32 21.42 -3.60 10.76
C ARG A 32 20.27 -4.41 11.39
N PRO A 33 19.96 -4.14 12.67
CA PRO A 33 18.78 -4.72 13.31
C PRO A 33 17.52 -4.45 12.49
N ALA A 34 16.54 -5.33 12.63
CA ALA A 34 15.28 -5.22 11.91
C ALA A 34 14.67 -3.81 12.06
N GLU A 35 14.33 -3.19 10.94
CA GLU A 35 13.70 -1.87 10.93
C GLU A 35 12.18 -2.01 10.74
N ASN A 36 11.42 -1.06 11.29
CA ASN A 36 9.97 -1.01 11.14
C ASN A 36 9.58 0.18 10.26
N ILE A 37 8.63 -0.03 9.35
CA ILE A 37 7.97 1.05 8.60
C ILE A 37 6.58 1.24 9.21
N LEU A 38 6.30 2.46 9.67
CA LEU A 38 5.00 2.83 10.20
C LEU A 38 4.23 3.66 9.19
N PHE A 39 2.94 3.36 9.04
CA PHE A 39 1.98 4.14 8.26
C PHE A 39 0.63 4.13 8.96
N ILE A 40 -0.30 4.99 8.53
CA ILE A 40 -1.57 5.19 9.24
C ILE A 40 -2.49 3.96 9.10
N LYS A 41 -2.77 3.54 7.86
CA LYS A 41 -3.68 2.44 7.49
C LYS A 41 -3.18 1.70 6.26
N TRP A 42 -3.62 0.46 6.04
CA TRP A 42 -3.20 -0.35 4.89
C TRP A 42 -3.56 0.25 3.53
N ASP A 43 -4.61 1.06 3.46
CA ASP A 43 -4.97 1.82 2.24
C ASP A 43 -3.93 2.90 1.86
N ARG A 44 -3.11 3.37 2.82
CA ARG A 44 -1.97 4.26 2.58
C ARG A 44 -0.72 3.50 2.15
N PHE A 45 -0.62 2.24 2.56
CA PHE A 45 0.45 1.35 2.11
C PHE A 45 0.26 0.99 0.63
N SER A 46 -0.92 0.46 0.28
CA SER A 46 -1.31 0.18 -1.10
C SER A 46 -2.83 0.09 -1.24
N ARG A 47 -3.36 0.56 -2.37
CA ARG A 47 -4.76 0.35 -2.82
C ARG A 47 -4.86 -0.71 -3.92
N ASN A 48 -3.80 -1.48 -4.11
CA ASN A 48 -3.72 -2.60 -5.03
C ASN A 48 -3.14 -3.81 -4.26
N ILE A 49 -3.92 -4.88 -4.16
CA ILE A 49 -3.59 -6.06 -3.37
C ILE A 49 -2.31 -6.74 -3.90
N GLU A 50 -2.17 -6.85 -5.23
CA GLU A 50 -1.01 -7.52 -5.85
C GLU A 50 0.30 -6.81 -5.49
N TYR A 51 0.36 -5.50 -5.72
CA TYR A 51 1.55 -4.71 -5.37
C TYR A 51 1.80 -4.68 -3.87
N ALA A 52 0.75 -4.73 -3.04
CA ALA A 52 0.91 -4.82 -1.60
C ALA A 52 1.69 -6.09 -1.21
N TYR A 53 1.25 -7.26 -1.67
CA TYR A 53 1.92 -8.53 -1.36
C TYR A 53 3.32 -8.61 -1.94
N GLN A 54 3.55 -8.12 -3.17
CA GLN A 54 4.89 -8.03 -3.74
C GLN A 54 5.82 -7.18 -2.86
N MET A 55 5.35 -6.02 -2.38
CA MET A 55 6.14 -5.15 -1.51
C MET A 55 6.38 -5.76 -0.12
N LEU A 56 5.40 -6.48 0.44
CA LEU A 56 5.61 -7.24 1.68
C LEU A 56 6.75 -8.26 1.54
N GLY A 57 6.83 -8.94 0.40
CA GLY A 57 7.94 -9.83 0.08
C GLY A 57 9.29 -9.10 0.01
N ILE A 58 9.33 -7.95 -0.67
CA ILE A 58 10.53 -7.10 -0.75
C ILE A 58 10.97 -6.66 0.65
N LEU A 59 10.06 -6.11 1.48
CA LEU A 59 10.39 -5.66 2.83
C LEU A 59 10.91 -6.80 3.71
N ARG A 60 10.34 -8.00 3.60
CA ARG A 60 10.82 -9.21 4.28
C ARG A 60 12.28 -9.52 3.91
N SER A 61 12.63 -9.46 2.63
CA SER A 61 14.02 -9.65 2.16
C SER A 61 14.98 -8.56 2.66
N LEU A 62 14.45 -7.40 3.04
CA LEU A 62 15.21 -6.28 3.60
C LEU A 62 15.20 -6.26 5.13
N ASN A 63 14.80 -7.37 5.77
CA ASN A 63 14.66 -7.47 7.23
C ASN A 63 13.83 -6.31 7.83
N THR A 64 12.76 -5.93 7.12
CA THR A 64 11.92 -4.78 7.47
C THR A 64 10.46 -5.20 7.64
N LYS A 65 9.82 -4.78 8.73
CA LYS A 65 8.40 -5.08 8.99
C LYS A 65 7.50 -3.83 8.79
N PRO A 66 6.44 -3.92 7.98
CA PRO A 66 5.44 -2.87 7.85
C PRO A 66 4.39 -2.95 8.98
N PHE A 67 4.01 -1.80 9.53
CA PHE A 67 3.01 -1.67 10.58
C PHE A 67 2.04 -0.52 10.27
N ALA A 68 0.74 -0.83 10.32
CA ALA A 68 -0.32 0.17 10.27
C ALA A 68 -0.71 0.57 11.70
N ILE A 69 -0.73 1.87 12.00
CA ILE A 69 -1.02 2.41 13.33
C ILE A 69 -2.49 2.16 13.72
N ASP A 70 -3.43 2.47 12.81
CA ASP A 70 -4.85 2.36 13.09
C ASP A 70 -5.40 0.95 12.83
N GLN A 71 -4.63 0.10 12.13
CA GLN A 71 -5.03 -1.23 11.68
C GLN A 71 -3.91 -2.26 11.99
N PRO A 72 -3.52 -2.42 13.26
CA PRO A 72 -2.43 -3.31 13.62
C PRO A 72 -2.74 -4.74 13.19
N ILE A 73 -1.73 -5.42 12.67
CA ILE A 73 -1.78 -6.82 12.27
C ILE A 73 -0.62 -7.53 12.94
N ASP A 74 -0.93 -8.60 13.67
CA ASP A 74 0.08 -9.50 14.20
C ASP A 74 0.44 -10.55 13.15
N PHE A 75 1.62 -10.42 12.56
CA PHE A 75 2.12 -11.35 11.54
C PHE A 75 2.60 -12.69 12.10
N ASP A 76 2.68 -12.84 13.43
CA ASP A 76 3.04 -14.09 14.07
C ASP A 76 1.80 -15.01 14.24
N VAL A 77 0.59 -14.45 14.07
CA VAL A 77 -0.68 -15.18 14.03
C VAL A 77 -1.05 -15.50 12.57
N PRO A 78 -1.13 -16.77 12.16
CA PRO A 78 -1.45 -17.14 10.77
C PRO A 78 -2.75 -16.55 10.23
N GLU A 79 -3.78 -16.50 11.07
CA GLU A 79 -5.14 -16.04 10.73
C GLU A 79 -5.18 -14.55 10.37
N SER A 80 -4.21 -13.76 10.85
CA SER A 80 -4.09 -12.32 10.58
C SER A 80 -3.96 -12.01 9.09
N ILE A 81 -3.56 -12.99 8.25
CA ILE A 81 -3.53 -12.82 6.80
C ILE A 81 -4.92 -12.52 6.22
N VAL A 82 -5.99 -13.05 6.82
CA VAL A 82 -7.37 -12.79 6.39
C VAL A 82 -7.71 -11.32 6.63
N MET A 83 -7.33 -10.80 7.80
CA MET A 83 -7.57 -9.40 8.14
C MET A 83 -6.79 -8.46 7.20
N LEU A 84 -5.54 -8.78 6.88
CA LEU A 84 -4.75 -8.05 5.88
C LEU A 84 -5.44 -8.04 4.51
N ALA A 85 -5.94 -9.19 4.06
CA ALA A 85 -6.66 -9.29 2.80
C ALA A 85 -7.92 -8.41 2.78
N VAL A 86 -8.66 -8.35 3.89
CA VAL A 86 -9.83 -7.47 4.03
C VAL A 86 -9.41 -5.99 3.92
N TYR A 87 -8.40 -5.56 4.65
CA TYR A 87 -7.95 -4.17 4.63
C TYR A 87 -7.40 -3.70 3.28
N LEU A 88 -6.79 -4.59 2.50
CA LEU A 88 -6.30 -4.27 1.15
C LEU A 88 -7.40 -4.35 0.08
N SER A 89 -8.34 -5.30 0.21
CA SER A 89 -9.35 -5.55 -0.82
C SER A 89 -10.50 -4.56 -0.82
N ILE A 90 -10.94 -4.09 0.35
CA ILE A 90 -12.03 -3.11 0.45
C ILE A 90 -11.70 -1.81 -0.33
N PRO A 91 -10.55 -1.15 -0.09
CA PRO A 91 -10.19 0.07 -0.82
C PRO A 91 -10.04 -0.14 -2.33
N GLU A 92 -9.53 -1.30 -2.76
CA GLU A 92 -9.40 -1.65 -4.17
C GLU A 92 -10.77 -1.82 -4.84
N ALA A 93 -11.67 -2.58 -4.21
CA ALA A 93 -13.04 -2.79 -4.71
C ALA A 93 -13.81 -1.46 -4.82
N GLU A 94 -13.68 -0.58 -3.83
CA GLU A 94 -14.30 0.74 -3.84
C GLU A 94 -13.72 1.64 -4.93
N ASN A 95 -12.40 1.64 -5.13
CA ASN A 95 -11.75 2.32 -6.24
C ASN A 95 -12.26 1.82 -7.60
N ASN A 96 -12.34 0.50 -7.78
CA ASN A 96 -12.83 -0.10 -9.01
C ASN A 96 -14.30 0.26 -9.29
N ARG A 97 -15.14 0.32 -8.24
CA ARG A 97 -16.52 0.79 -8.34
C ARG A 97 -16.59 2.25 -8.79
N ARG A 98 -15.82 3.13 -8.15
CA ARG A 98 -15.76 4.56 -8.52
C ARG A 98 -15.29 4.76 -9.96
N GLY A 99 -14.27 4.01 -10.38
CA GLY A 99 -13.77 4.04 -11.76
C GLY A 99 -14.84 3.64 -12.78
N ARG A 100 -15.61 2.58 -12.50
CA ARG A 100 -16.73 2.18 -13.37
C ARG A 100 -17.81 3.25 -13.44
N ASN A 101 -18.23 3.80 -12.31
CA ASN A 101 -19.26 4.85 -12.28
C ASN A 101 -18.84 6.09 -13.09
N ALA A 102 -17.57 6.51 -12.99
CA ALA A 102 -17.04 7.60 -13.79
C ALA A 102 -17.06 7.29 -15.29
N SER A 103 -16.61 6.09 -15.68
CA SER A 103 -16.64 5.62 -17.07
C SER A 103 -18.05 5.56 -17.65
N ASP A 104 -19.00 5.00 -16.91
CA ASP A 104 -20.41 4.94 -17.30
C ASP A 104 -21.05 6.32 -17.38
N GLY A 105 -20.66 7.25 -16.50
CA GLY A 105 -21.03 8.66 -16.56
C GLY A 105 -20.54 9.33 -17.85
N MET A 106 -19.25 9.18 -18.18
CA MET A 106 -18.66 9.72 -19.41
C MET A 106 -19.32 9.14 -20.67
N ARG A 107 -19.58 7.82 -20.68
CA ARG A 107 -20.27 7.16 -21.81
C ARG A 107 -21.69 7.69 -21.99
N ARG A 108 -22.43 7.91 -20.89
CA ARG A 108 -23.78 8.51 -20.94
C ARG A 108 -23.74 9.95 -21.45
N ALA A 109 -22.81 10.78 -20.98
CA ALA A 109 -22.64 12.15 -21.45
C ALA A 109 -22.39 12.21 -22.96
N ARG A 110 -21.45 11.40 -23.46
CA ARG A 110 -21.16 11.29 -24.91
C ARG A 110 -22.38 10.87 -25.72
N LYS A 111 -23.16 9.89 -25.24
CA LYS A 111 -24.40 9.45 -25.91
C LYS A 111 -25.47 10.55 -25.96
N MET A 112 -25.45 11.48 -25.00
CA MET A 112 -26.37 12.62 -24.94
C MET A 112 -25.83 13.86 -25.68
N GLY A 113 -24.74 13.73 -26.44
CA GLY A 113 -24.16 14.83 -27.23
C GLY A 113 -23.43 15.89 -26.41
N ARG A 114 -22.94 15.54 -25.21
CA ARG A 114 -22.09 16.38 -24.35
C ARG A 114 -20.65 15.90 -24.31
#